data_AF-A0A7H8PSU4-F1
#
_entry.id   AF-A0A7H8PSU4-F1
#
_cell.length_a   1.000
_cell.length_b   1.000
_cell.length_c   1.000
_cell.angle_alpha   90.00
_cell.angle_beta   90.00
_cell.angle_gamma   90.00
#
_symmetry.space_group_name_H-M   'P 1'
#
loop_
_entity.id
_entity.type
_entity.pdbx_description
1 polymer ?
#
loop_
_entity_poly.entity_id
_entity_poly.type
_entity_poly.pdbx_seq_one_letter_code
_entity_poly.pdbx_strand_id
1 'polypeptide(L)' 'MKKKRVDTKNRKRQYLINIIKRLGIKVEDFMYCLANNSDYEVFVKELSDRMFKQGHSEEDVIQAINKKMMFLLQSR' A
#
# COMPACT_ATOMS: atom_id res chain seq x y z
N MET A 1 29.10 -9.07 -6.55
CA MET A 1 27.96 -8.20 -6.88
C MET A 1 26.76 -8.51 -5.96
N LYS A 2 26.60 -7.83 -4.80
CA LYS A 2 25.48 -8.06 -3.85
C LYS A 2 24.62 -6.81 -3.54
N LYS A 3 24.93 -5.64 -4.12
CA LYS A 3 24.28 -4.35 -3.80
C LYS A 3 22.83 -4.21 -4.29
N LYS A 4 22.48 -4.77 -5.46
CA LYS A 4 21.18 -4.51 -6.13
C LYS A 4 19.91 -4.95 -5.37
N ARG A 5 19.98 -5.98 -4.51
CA ARG A 5 18.79 -6.54 -3.83
C ARG A 5 18.35 -5.75 -2.59
N VAL A 6 19.29 -5.05 -1.93
CA VAL A 6 19.00 -4.28 -0.71
C VAL A 6 18.23 -3.01 -1.04
N ASP A 7 18.57 -2.36 -2.17
CA ASP A 7 17.88 -1.16 -2.65
C ASP A 7 16.40 -1.40 -2.94
N THR A 8 16.04 -2.51 -3.60
CA THR A 8 14.64 -2.78 -3.97
C THR A 8 13.76 -3.01 -2.74
N LYS A 9 14.26 -3.71 -1.72
CA LYS A 9 13.50 -3.97 -0.49
C LYS A 9 13.23 -2.68 0.28
N ASN A 10 14.24 -1.80 0.38
CA ASN A 10 14.08 -0.50 1.02
C ASN A 10 13.14 0.42 0.23
N ARG A 11 13.26 0.47 -1.10
CA ARG A 11 12.36 1.25 -1.96
C ARG A 11 10.90 0.80 -1.84
N LYS A 12 10.66 -0.51 -1.86
CA LYS A 12 9.31 -1.07 -1.70
C LYS A 12 8.72 -0.74 -0.32
N ARG A 13 9.53 -0.85 0.74
CA ARG A 13 9.10 -0.48 2.09
C ARG A 13 8.75 1.00 2.17
N GLN A 14 9.58 1.87 1.61
CA GLN A 14 9.35 3.31 1.62
C GLN A 14 8.08 3.67 0.84
N TYR A 15 7.86 3.05 -0.32
CA TYR A 15 6.67 3.21 -1.15
C TYR A 15 5.38 2.90 -0.38
N LEU A 16 5.35 1.75 0.32
CA LEU A 16 4.20 1.38 1.15
C LEU A 16 3.99 2.36 2.33
N ILE A 17 5.07 2.75 3.02
CA ILE A 17 4.99 3.73 4.12
C ILE A 17 4.43 5.07 3.64
N ASN A 18 4.85 5.54 2.47
CA ASN A 18 4.37 6.79 1.89
C ASN A 18 2.87 6.69 1.57
N ILE A 19 2.41 5.59 0.97
CA ILE A 19 0.99 5.35 0.71
C ILE A 19 0.18 5.38 2.02
N ILE A 20 0.61 4.63 3.04
CA ILE A 20 -0.08 4.57 4.33
C ILE A 20 -0.21 5.96 4.96
N LYS A 21 0.88 6.75 4.94
CA LYS A 21 0.88 8.13 5.44
C LYS A 21 -0.11 9.02 4.68
N ARG A 22 -0.17 8.89 3.35
CA ARG A 22 -1.07 9.70 2.51
C ARG A 22 -2.53 9.28 2.63
N LEU A 23 -2.82 8.05 3.05
CA LEU A 23 -4.15 7.61 3.45
C LEU A 23 -4.57 8.15 4.83
N GLY A 24 -3.68 8.86 5.54
CA GLY A 24 -3.95 9.40 6.88
C GLY A 24 -3.94 8.36 8.00
N ILE A 25 -3.36 7.18 7.74
CA ILE A 25 -3.32 6.06 8.68
C ILE A 25 -1.96 6.05 9.38
N LYS A 26 -1.93 5.77 10.69
CA LYS A 26 -0.67 5.54 11.40
C LYS A 26 -0.04 4.24 10.92
N VAL A 27 1.26 4.26 10.63
CA VAL A 27 1.98 3.08 10.13
C VAL A 27 1.91 1.92 11.12
N GLU A 28 1.98 2.21 12.41
CA GLU A 28 1.90 1.20 13.47
C GLU A 28 0.53 0.50 13.48
N ASP A 29 -0.56 1.27 13.43
CA ASP A 29 -1.92 0.75 13.38
C ASP A 29 -2.14 -0.09 12.11
N PHE A 30 -1.68 0.41 10.96
CA PHE A 30 -1.75 -0.33 9.70
C PHE A 30 -1.01 -1.68 9.80
N MET A 31 0.20 -1.67 10.36
CA MET A 31 1.00 -2.90 10.49
C MET A 31 0.38 -3.88 11.49
N TYR A 32 -0.23 -3.38 12.56
CA TYR A 32 -0.98 -4.19 13.51
C TYR A 32 -2.21 -4.84 12.85
N CYS A 33 -3.03 -4.08 12.14
CA CYS A 33 -4.19 -4.60 11.42
C CYS A 33 -3.80 -5.57 10.30
N LEU A 34 -2.71 -5.29 9.59
CA LEU A 34 -2.14 -6.18 8.59
C LEU A 34 -1.68 -7.52 9.20
N ALA A 35 -1.02 -7.49 10.36
CA ALA A 35 -0.59 -8.70 11.06
C ALA A 35 -1.77 -9.57 11.54
N ASN A 36 -2.93 -8.93 11.78
CA ASN A 36 -4.18 -9.60 12.12
C ASN A 36 -5.05 -9.96 10.89
N ASN A 37 -4.50 -9.87 9.67
CA ASN A 37 -5.20 -10.18 8.41
C ASN A 37 -6.49 -9.37 8.18
N SER A 38 -6.52 -8.11 8.60
CA SER A 38 -7.63 -7.22 8.23
C SER A 38 -7.70 -7.05 6.71
N ASP A 39 -8.88 -7.31 6.14
CA ASP A 39 -9.11 -7.35 4.69
C ASP A 39 -8.65 -6.07 3.98
N TYR A 40 -8.87 -4.91 4.62
CA TYR A 40 -8.50 -3.61 4.04
C TYR A 40 -6.97 -3.46 3.94
N GLU A 41 -6.23 -3.73 5.01
CA GLU A 41 -4.77 -3.62 5.03
C GLU A 41 -4.09 -4.65 4.12
N VAL A 42 -4.64 -5.87 4.05
CA VAL A 42 -4.19 -6.89 3.10
C VAL A 42 -4.39 -6.39 1.67
N PHE A 43 -5.57 -5.88 1.33
CA PHE A 43 -5.86 -5.30 0.02
C PHE A 43 -4.89 -4.15 -0.32
N VAL A 44 -4.71 -3.19 0.59
CA VAL A 44 -3.81 -2.04 0.37
C VAL A 44 -2.38 -2.52 0.11
N LYS A 45 -1.89 -3.49 0.90
CA LYS A 45 -0.54 -4.04 0.72
C LYS A 45 -0.40 -4.75 -0.62
N GLU A 46 -1.35 -5.61 -0.99
CA GLU A 46 -1.28 -6.38 -2.24
C GLU A 46 -1.38 -5.49 -3.48
N LEU A 47 -2.27 -4.50 -3.45
CA LEU A 47 -2.40 -3.52 -4.52
C LEU A 47 -1.13 -2.69 -4.66
N SER A 48 -0.59 -2.18 -3.55
CA SER A 48 0.68 -1.44 -3.54
C SER A 48 1.84 -2.29 -4.07
N ASP A 49 1.92 -3.56 -3.66
CA ASP A 49 2.95 -4.49 -4.10
C ASP A 49 2.88 -4.77 -5.61
N ARG A 50 1.66 -4.88 -6.16
CA ARG A 50 1.42 -5.08 -7.59
C ARG A 50 1.79 -3.84 -8.39
N MET A 51 1.32 -2.67 -7.95
CA MET A 51 1.53 -1.41 -8.64
C MET A 51 3.00 -0.97 -8.59
N PHE A 52 3.71 -1.22 -7.48
CA PHE A 52 5.16 -1.02 -7.40
C PHE A 52 5.92 -1.85 -8.44
N LYS A 53 5.55 -3.12 -8.63
CA LYS A 53 6.19 -4.00 -9.64
C LYS A 53 5.94 -3.52 -11.07
N GLN A 54 4.80 -2.88 -11.30
CA GLN A 54 4.41 -2.30 -12.60
C GLN A 54 5.01 -0.90 -12.83
N GLY A 55 5.68 -0.32 -11.82
CA GLY A 55 6.31 1.00 -11.94
C GLY A 55 5.34 2.17 -11.77
N HIS A 56 4.15 1.94 -11.22
CA HIS A 56 3.18 3.00 -10.94
C HIS A 56 3.62 3.90 -9.78
N SER A 57 3.17 5.16 -9.83
CA SER A 57 3.43 6.13 -8.77
C SER A 57 2.58 5.84 -7.52
N GLU A 58 2.99 6.37 -6.38
CA GLU A 58 2.21 6.28 -5.13
C GLU A 58 0.84 6.94 -5.27
N GLU A 59 0.73 8.00 -6.08
CA GLU A 59 -0.52 8.70 -6.38
C GLU A 59 -1.53 7.78 -7.06
N ASP A 60 -1.09 7.00 -8.06
CA ASP A 60 -1.94 6.07 -8.80
C ASP A 60 -2.55 5.03 -7.86
N VAL A 61 -1.77 4.55 -6.89
CA VAL A 61 -2.24 3.58 -5.90
C VAL A 61 -3.28 4.20 -4.98
N ILE A 62 -3.03 5.41 -4.49
CA ILE A 62 -3.96 6.12 -3.59
C ILE A 62 -5.29 6.37 -4.30
N GLN A 63 -5.26 6.80 -5.57
CA GLN A 63 -6.47 6.96 -6.37
C GLN A 63 -7.22 5.64 -6.56
N ALA A 64 -6.50 4.54 -6.84
CA ALA A 64 -7.11 3.22 -6.97
C ALA A 64 -7.77 2.74 -5.66
N ILE A 65 -7.12 2.97 -4.51
CA ILE A 65 -7.67 2.66 -3.18
C ILE A 65 -8.94 3.48 -2.92
N ASN A 66 -8.87 4.80 -3.12
CA ASN A 66 -10.00 5.70 -2.89
C ASN A 66 -11.19 5.36 -3.79
N LYS A 67 -10.95 5.03 -5.07
CA LYS A 67 -11.99 4.61 -6.00
C LYS A 67 -12.67 3.32 -5.55
N LYS A 68 -11.91 2.35 -5.04
CA LYS A 68 -12.47 1.09 -4.51
C LYS A 68 -13.30 1.35 -3.26
N MET A 69 -12.82 2.21 -2.35
CA MET A 69 -13.55 2.58 -1.13
C MET A 69 -14.85 3.32 -1.45
N MET A 70 -14.83 4.27 -2.39
CA MET A 70 -16.04 4.95 -2.84
C MET A 70 -17.07 3.98 -3.41
N PHE A 71 -16.64 3.00 -4.23
CA PHE A 71 -17.55 1.98 -4.76
C PHE A 71 -18.21 1.14 -3.66
N LEU A 72 -17.44 0.74 -2.63
CA LEU A 72 -17.97 0.00 -1.49
C LEU A 72 -18.96 0.82 -0.66
N LEU A 73 -18.73 2.12 -0.52
CA LEU A 73 -19.63 3.03 0.20
C LEU A 73 -20.92 3.33 -0.57
N GLN A 74 -20.87 3.33 -1.91
CA GLN A 74 -22.05 3.55 -2.78
C GLN A 74 -22.90 2.29 -3.00
N SER A 75 -22.37 1.11 -2.69
CA SER A 75 -23.07 -0.18 -2.86
C SER A 75 -23.85 -0.61 -1.60
N ARG A 76 -24.04 0.31 -0.65
CA ARG A 76 -24.84 0.15 0.57
C ARG A 76 -26.06 1.05 0.50
#